data_AF-A0A7W1PW12-F1
#
_entry.id   AF-A0A7W1PW12-F1
#
_cell.length_a   1.000
_cell.length_b   1.000
_cell.length_c   1.000
_cell.angle_alpha   90.00
_cell.angle_beta   90.00
_cell.angle_gamma   90.00
#
_symmetry.space_group_name_H-M   'P 1'
#
loop_
_entity.id
_entity.type
_entity.pdbx_description
1 polymer ?
#
loop_
_entity_poly.entity_id
_entity_poly.type
_entity_poly.pdbx_seq_one_letter_code
_entity_poly.pdbx_strand_id
1 'polypeptide(L)' 'MENTGNPRCFADLLDVSERTVYNYIAFMREELNAPIEYSPVKESYYYIESPGLQFVAK' A
#
# COMPACT_ATOMS: atom_id res chain seq x y z
N MET A 1 -6.76 0.42 -14.34
CA MET A 1 -7.08 -0.73 -13.46
C MET A 1 -6.08 -0.67 -12.32
N GLU A 2 -6.51 -0.12 -11.17
CA GLU A 2 -5.66 0.05 -9.98
C GLU A 2 -5.54 -1.32 -9.30
N ASN A 3 -4.48 -2.05 -9.63
CA ASN A 3 -4.36 -3.50 -9.44
C ASN A 3 -3.94 -3.94 -8.03
N THR A 4 -4.10 -3.11 -7.00
CA THR A 4 -3.66 -3.47 -5.64
C THR A 4 -4.66 -4.30 -4.84
N GLY A 5 -5.87 -4.55 -5.37
CA GLY A 5 -6.87 -5.41 -4.74
C GLY A 5 -7.22 -5.01 -3.29
N ASN A 6 -8.00 -5.87 -2.61
CA ASN A 6 -8.24 -5.77 -1.18
C ASN A 6 -6.93 -6.14 -0.43
N PRO A 7 -6.61 -5.49 0.72
CA PRO A 7 -5.45 -5.81 1.56
C PRO A 7 -5.19 -7.30 1.80
N ARG A 8 -6.25 -8.11 1.87
CA ARG A 8 -6.19 -9.57 1.99
C ARG A 8 -5.50 -10.25 0.81
N CYS A 9 -5.83 -9.87 -0.41
CA CYS A 9 -5.18 -10.41 -1.61
C CYS A 9 -3.70 -10.01 -1.68
N PHE A 10 -3.38 -8.81 -1.19
CA PHE A 10 -2.00 -8.33 -1.11
C PHE A 10 -1.19 -9.09 -0.06
N ALA A 11 -1.81 -9.45 1.07
CA ALA A 11 -1.22 -10.29 2.10
C ALA A 11 -0.85 -11.68 1.58
N ASP A 12 -1.78 -12.32 0.84
CA ASP A 12 -1.55 -13.63 0.22
C ASP A 12 -0.43 -13.60 -0.83
N LEU A 13 -0.34 -12.53 -1.63
CA LEU A 13 0.73 -12.35 -2.63
C LEU A 13 2.12 -12.19 -1.99
N LEU A 14 2.18 -11.59 -0.80
CA LEU A 14 3.42 -11.38 -0.07
C LEU A 14 3.74 -12.51 0.92
N ASP A 15 2.87 -13.52 1.02
CA ASP A 15 2.93 -14.61 2.02
C ASP A 15 3.05 -14.08 3.46
N VAL A 16 2.28 -13.05 3.78
CA VAL A 16 2.24 -12.42 5.11
C VAL A 16 0.81 -12.33 5.65
N SER A 17 0.68 -12.13 6.96
CA SER A 17 -0.63 -11.88 7.56
C SER A 17 -1.17 -10.49 7.20
N GLU A 18 -2.49 -10.33 7.21
CA GLU A 18 -3.15 -9.03 7.03
C GLU A 18 -2.67 -7.99 8.05
N ARG A 19 -2.41 -8.41 9.29
CA ARG A 19 -1.80 -7.58 10.34
C ARG A 19 -0.43 -7.05 9.91
N THR A 20 0.38 -7.88 9.26
CA THR A 20 1.69 -7.48 8.74
C THR A 20 1.54 -6.43 7.64
N VAL A 21 0.55 -6.57 6.76
CA VAL A 21 0.24 -5.55 5.74
C VAL A 21 -0.12 -4.21 6.39
N TYR A 22 -0.99 -4.20 7.41
CA TYR A 22 -1.31 -2.96 8.14
C TYR A 22 -0.07 -2.34 8.78
N ASN A 23 0.81 -3.15 9.37
CA ASN A 23 2.07 -2.66 9.95
C ASN A 23 2.98 -2.03 8.89
N TYR A 24 3.07 -2.62 7.69
CA TYR A 24 3.85 -2.05 6.60
C TYR A 24 3.27 -0.74 6.08
N ILE A 25 1.95 -0.65 5.94
CA ILE A 25 1.28 0.59 5.53
C ILE A 25 1.50 1.69 6.57
N ALA A 26 1.37 1.36 7.86
CA ALA A 26 1.65 2.30 8.95
C ALA A 26 3.10 2.77 8.92
N PHE A 27 4.07 1.85 8.79
CA PHE A 27 5.48 2.17 8.67
C PHE A 27 5.77 3.09 7.47
N MET A 28 5.22 2.78 6.29
CA MET A 28 5.39 3.63 5.11
C MET A 28 4.81 5.03 5.31
N ARG A 29 3.64 5.15 5.95
CA ARG A 29 3.00 6.43 6.20
C ARG A 29 3.74 7.26 7.25
N GLU A 30 4.12 6.64 8.37
CA GLU A 30 4.61 7.34 9.56
C GLU A 30 6.12 7.54 9.53
N GLU A 31 6.88 6.52 9.14
CA GLU A 31 8.34 6.56 9.16
C GLU A 31 8.90 7.06 7.82
N LEU A 32 8.27 6.71 6.70
CA LEU A 32 8.72 7.12 5.36
C LEU A 32 7.97 8.34 4.81
N ASN A 33 6.99 8.88 5.57
CA ASN A 33 6.13 9.99 5.14
C ASN A 33 5.49 9.74 3.76
N ALA A 34 5.17 8.48 3.45
CA ALA A 34 4.55 8.14 2.19
C ALA A 34 3.13 8.74 2.11
N PRO A 35 2.73 9.32 0.97
CA PRO A 35 1.43 9.96 0.79
C PRO A 35 0.32 8.92 0.60
N ILE A 36 0.03 8.14 1.65
CA ILE A 36 -0.97 7.06 1.65
C ILE A 36 -2.18 7.45 2.50
N GLU A 37 -3.38 7.33 1.92
CA GLU A 37 -4.65 7.52 2.62
C GLU A 37 -5.53 6.27 2.60
N TYR A 38 -6.41 6.16 3.59
CA TYR A 38 -7.42 5.11 3.67
C TYR A 38 -8.76 5.60 3.12
N SER A 39 -9.34 4.85 2.18
CA SER A 39 -10.68 5.09 1.68
C SER A 39 -11.69 4.21 2.43
N PRO A 40 -12.57 4.78 3.27
CA PRO A 40 -13.60 3.99 3.94
C PRO A 40 -14.65 3.46 2.96
N VAL A 41 -14.84 4.09 1.79
CA VAL A 41 -15.79 3.65 0.76
C VAL A 41 -15.27 2.41 0.02
N LYS A 42 -13.96 2.35 -0.23
CA LYS A 42 -13.32 1.22 -0.94
C LYS A 42 -12.72 0.18 0.01
N GLU A 43 -12.75 0.44 1.32
CA GLU A 43 -12.08 -0.34 2.37
C GLU A 43 -10.63 -0.70 1.99
N SER A 44 -9.91 0.27 1.43
CA SER A 44 -8.57 0.06 0.87
C SER A 44 -7.73 1.34 0.92
N TYR A 45 -6.43 1.19 0.74
CA TYR A 45 -5.45 2.27 0.78
C TYR A 45 -5.07 2.73 -0.64
N TYR A 46 -4.86 4.03 -0.80
CA TYR A 46 -4.45 4.63 -2.06
C TYR A 46 -3.39 5.70 -1.84
N TYR A 47 -2.58 5.96 -2.86
CA TYR A 47 -1.61 7.04 -2.85
C TYR A 47 -2.30 8.34 -3.31
N ILE A 48 -2.16 9.43 -2.53
CA ILE A 48 -2.72 10.75 -2.89
C ILE A 48 -1.81 11.55 -3.81
N GLU A 49 -0.53 11.23 -3.83
CA GLU A 49 0.45 11.78 -4.76
C GLU A 49 1.14 10.62 -5.46
N SER A 50 1.52 10.80 -6.72
CA SER A 50 2.34 9.80 -7.40
C SER A 50 3.61 9.62 -6.57
N PRO A 51 3.87 8.45 -5.96
CA PRO A 51 5.19 8.19 -5.44
C PRO A 51 6.11 8.34 -6.65
N GLY A 52 7.17 9.15 -6.54
CA GLY A 52 8.14 9.38 -7.62
C GLY A 52 8.97 8.13 -7.94
N LEU A 53 8.32 6.98 -8.02
CA LEU A 53 8.90 5.67 -8.24
C LEU A 53 9.21 5.53 -9.74
N GLN A 54 10.33 6.12 -10.15
CA GLN A 54 10.89 5.89 -11.47
C GLN A 54 11.67 4.59 -11.44
N PHE A 55 11.11 3.53 -12.03
CA PHE A 55 11.86 2.32 -12.32
C PHE A 55 12.85 2.62 -13.45
N VAL A 56 14.10 2.93 -13.10
CA VAL A 56 15.22 2.89 -14.04
C VAL A 56 15.61 1.43 -14.25
N ALA A 57 15.05 0.82 -15.28
CA ALA A 57 15.57 -0.44 -15.81
C ALA A 57 16.98 -0.19 -16.36
N LYS A 58 17.97 -0.97 -15.90
CA LYS A 58 19.34 -0.97 -16.42
C LYS A 58 19.50 -2.01 -17.52
#